data_AF-A0AB39MA05-F1
#
_entry.id   AF-A0AB39MA05-F1
#
_cell.length_a   1.000
_cell.length_b   1.000
_cell.length_c   1.000
_cell.angle_alpha   90.00
_cell.angle_beta   90.00
_cell.angle_gamma   90.00
#
_symmetry.space_group_name_H-M   'P 1'
#
loop_
_entity.id
_entity.type
_entity.pdbx_description
1 polymer ?
#
loop_
_entity_poly.entity_id
_entity_poly.type
_entity_poly.pdbx_seq_one_letter_code
_entity_poly.pdbx_strand_id
1 'polypeptide(L)'
;MRLKPGITLEHADDVLRRAEATWGNARGAQDYYRAYTDAVHDTYPTLGQAFAVPDLAAGLHSTAYWNLLAVNGAHAEIGFTTDRVVANNVAWTQRARNHALSTEIENQVKALEQARAELEELKKLAARPGLPVVYDTNMLNHWQQPGDILWRDVFRAQRERIPDTRLVIPLRVIDELDRQKYGPSSGDLARKAATAIRYLERVLRDRQPGESVHLRDGVTLEVWVDTDDRGGDADLSILRCAADLDNLHPATGARVLTDDVGMRLRAHQLGLKVVCLPEAHRKKGTALDEVPPQ
;
A
#
# COMPACT_ATOMS: atom_id res chain seq x y z
N MET A 1 2.38 1.40 -3.76
CA MET A 1 3.48 0.47 -3.39
C MET A 1 3.44 0.04 -1.93
N ARG A 2 3.73 -1.24 -1.66
CA ARG A 2 3.88 -1.87 -0.34
C ARG A 2 5.22 -2.62 -0.27
N LEU A 3 5.90 -2.47 0.87
CA LEU A 3 7.16 -3.18 1.17
C LEU A 3 6.89 -4.49 1.90
N LYS A 4 7.80 -5.46 1.79
CA LYS A 4 7.74 -6.66 2.63
C LYS A 4 8.05 -6.31 4.10
N PRO A 5 7.49 -7.06 5.07
CA PRO A 5 7.76 -6.82 6.48
C PRO A 5 9.26 -6.80 6.80
N GLY A 6 9.68 -5.82 7.61
CA GLY A 6 11.08 -5.64 8.01
C GLY A 6 11.97 -4.92 6.99
N ILE A 7 11.45 -4.58 5.81
CA ILE A 7 12.19 -3.79 4.81
C ILE A 7 12.05 -2.30 5.10
N THR A 8 13.17 -1.59 5.21
CA THR A 8 13.18 -0.14 5.40
C THR A 8 13.02 0.60 4.07
N LEU A 9 12.55 1.84 4.13
CA LEU A 9 12.46 2.73 2.95
C LEU A 9 13.82 2.95 2.29
N GLU A 10 14.89 3.08 3.08
CA GLU A 10 16.26 3.24 2.58
C GLU A 10 16.72 1.99 1.83
N HIS A 11 16.45 0.80 2.36
CA HIS A 11 16.80 -0.44 1.68
C HIS A 11 16.02 -0.61 0.37
N ALA A 12 14.71 -0.33 0.38
CA ALA A 12 13.88 -0.37 -0.82
C ALA A 12 14.38 0.62 -1.89
N ASP A 13 14.79 1.82 -1.47
CA ASP A 13 15.35 2.85 -2.35
C ASP A 13 16.65 2.38 -3.04
N ASP A 14 17.55 1.78 -2.27
CA ASP A 14 18.81 1.22 -2.77
C ASP A 14 18.61 0.02 -3.69
N VAL A 15 17.58 -0.79 -3.44
CA VAL A 15 17.21 -1.91 -4.32
C VAL A 15 16.70 -1.37 -5.66
N LEU A 16 15.76 -0.41 -5.67
CA LEU A 16 15.28 0.18 -6.92
C LEU A 16 16.39 0.89 -7.68
N ARG A 17 17.27 1.62 -6.99
CA ARG A 17 18.37 2.36 -7.61
C ARG A 17 19.33 1.43 -8.35
N ARG A 18 19.64 0.28 -7.74
CA ARG A 18 20.48 -0.75 -8.37
C ARG A 18 19.76 -1.43 -9.55
N ALA A 19 18.46 -1.70 -9.41
CA ALA A 19 17.67 -2.25 -10.51
C ALA A 19 17.62 -1.28 -11.71
N GLU A 20 17.28 -0.02 -11.49
CA GLU A 20 17.26 1.03 -12.53
C GLU A 20 18.61 1.14 -13.25
N ALA A 21 19.73 1.13 -12.52
CA ALA A 21 21.06 1.16 -13.13
C ALA A 21 21.31 -0.09 -14.01
N THR A 22 20.91 -1.27 -13.54
CA THR A 22 21.07 -2.53 -14.26
C THR A 22 20.27 -2.54 -15.56
N TRP A 23 18.99 -2.16 -15.49
CA TRP A 23 18.09 -2.09 -16.64
C TRP A 23 18.45 -0.93 -17.60
N GLY A 24 18.97 0.18 -17.07
CA GLY A 24 19.52 1.28 -17.87
C GLY A 24 20.73 0.86 -18.69
N ASN A 25 21.62 0.04 -18.13
CA ASN A 25 22.74 -0.54 -18.87
C ASN A 25 22.26 -1.50 -19.97
N ALA A 26 21.22 -2.31 -19.67
CA ALA A 26 20.66 -3.25 -20.65
C ALA A 26 20.03 -2.55 -21.87
N ARG A 27 19.44 -1.36 -21.66
CA ARG A 27 18.86 -0.52 -22.72
C ARG A 27 19.88 -0.12 -23.80
N GLY A 28 21.13 0.13 -23.41
CA GLY A 28 22.22 0.52 -24.30
C GLY A 28 23.07 -0.63 -24.85
N ALA A 29 22.70 -1.88 -24.56
CA ALA A 29 23.53 -3.04 -24.90
C ALA A 29 23.49 -3.37 -26.40
N GLN A 30 24.61 -3.90 -26.90
CA GLN A 30 24.67 -4.45 -28.26
C GLN A 30 24.11 -5.88 -28.33
N ASP A 31 24.32 -6.67 -27.28
CA ASP A 31 23.71 -8.00 -27.11
C ASP A 31 22.51 -7.89 -26.16
N TYR A 32 21.34 -7.58 -26.73
CA TYR A 32 20.11 -7.43 -25.97
C TYR A 32 19.69 -8.70 -25.22
N TYR A 33 20.03 -9.89 -25.74
CA TYR A 33 19.60 -11.12 -25.09
C TYR A 33 20.37 -11.34 -23.80
N ARG A 34 21.69 -11.30 -23.88
CA ARG A 34 22.55 -11.42 -22.70
C ARG A 34 22.23 -10.33 -21.68
N ALA A 35 22.13 -9.09 -22.14
CA ALA A 35 21.83 -7.96 -21.26
C ALA A 35 20.47 -8.11 -20.55
N TYR A 36 19.45 -8.60 -21.26
CA TYR A 36 18.14 -8.88 -20.68
C TYR A 36 18.20 -10.01 -19.64
N THR A 37 18.82 -11.14 -19.97
CA THR A 37 18.89 -12.29 -19.04
C THR A 37 19.72 -11.99 -17.80
N ASP A 38 20.84 -11.27 -17.96
CA ASP A 38 21.68 -10.85 -16.85
C ASP A 38 20.90 -9.86 -15.95
N ALA A 39 20.20 -8.89 -16.54
CA ALA A 39 19.37 -7.95 -15.77
C ALA A 39 18.25 -8.64 -14.99
N VAL A 40 17.55 -9.61 -15.59
CA VAL A 40 16.52 -10.41 -14.87
C VAL A 40 17.16 -11.18 -13.72
N HIS A 41 18.26 -11.90 -13.97
CA HIS A 41 18.93 -12.72 -12.96
C HIS A 41 19.41 -11.88 -11.76
N ASP A 42 20.01 -10.72 -12.03
CA ASP A 42 20.59 -9.87 -11.00
C ASP A 42 19.52 -9.13 -10.17
N THR A 43 18.41 -8.75 -10.79
CA THR A 43 17.38 -7.92 -10.13
C THR A 43 16.25 -8.73 -9.51
N TYR A 44 15.93 -9.92 -10.02
CA TYR A 44 14.82 -10.74 -9.52
C TYR A 44 14.88 -11.05 -8.01
N PRO A 45 16.00 -11.53 -7.43
CA PRO A 45 16.03 -11.88 -6.02
C PRO A 45 15.84 -10.65 -5.12
N THR A 46 16.44 -9.52 -5.51
CA THR A 46 16.44 -8.31 -4.68
C THR A 46 15.10 -7.58 -4.73
N LEU A 47 14.50 -7.44 -5.91
CA LEU A 47 13.14 -6.91 -6.04
C LEU A 47 12.13 -7.79 -5.30
N GLY A 48 12.26 -9.11 -5.41
CA GLY A 48 11.38 -10.07 -4.75
C GLY A 48 11.54 -10.09 -3.23
N GLN A 49 12.66 -9.65 -2.67
CA GLN A 49 12.85 -9.52 -1.23
C GLN A 49 12.28 -8.21 -0.67
N ALA A 50 12.33 -7.13 -1.46
CA ALA A 50 11.96 -5.80 -0.99
C ALA A 50 10.47 -5.47 -1.16
N PHE A 51 9.88 -5.82 -2.31
CA PHE A 51 8.55 -5.34 -2.70
C PHE A 51 7.49 -6.43 -2.56
N ALA A 52 6.38 -6.07 -1.91
CA ALA A 52 5.20 -6.91 -1.83
C ALA A 52 4.23 -6.56 -2.96
N VAL A 53 3.98 -5.26 -3.18
CA VAL A 53 3.09 -4.76 -4.24
C VAL A 53 3.60 -3.43 -4.82
N PRO A 54 3.61 -3.26 -6.16
CA PRO A 54 3.46 -4.32 -7.13
C PRO A 54 4.56 -5.38 -6.95
N ASP A 55 4.26 -6.64 -7.28
CA ASP A 55 5.28 -7.69 -7.28
C ASP A 55 6.18 -7.49 -8.51
N LEU A 56 7.18 -6.62 -8.35
CA LEU A 56 8.14 -6.28 -9.40
C LEU A 56 8.92 -7.52 -9.87
N ALA A 57 9.15 -8.49 -8.98
CA ALA A 57 9.85 -9.72 -9.34
C ALA A 57 8.97 -10.64 -10.20
N ALA A 58 7.67 -10.74 -9.91
CA ALA A 58 6.74 -11.46 -10.78
C ALA A 58 6.67 -10.84 -12.19
N GLY A 59 6.77 -9.50 -12.28
CA GLY A 59 6.86 -8.79 -13.56
C GLY A 59 8.07 -9.18 -14.42
N LEU A 60 9.18 -9.60 -13.81
CA LEU A 60 10.37 -10.05 -14.52
C LEU A 60 10.23 -11.46 -15.11
N HIS A 61 9.43 -12.33 -14.49
CA HIS A 61 9.11 -13.66 -15.00
C HIS A 61 7.75 -13.71 -15.69
N SER A 62 7.45 -12.66 -16.46
CA SER A 62 6.22 -12.55 -17.24
C SER A 62 6.12 -13.62 -18.34
N THR A 63 4.94 -13.76 -18.96
CA THR A 63 4.78 -14.59 -20.16
C THR A 63 5.74 -14.16 -21.28
N ALA A 64 6.07 -12.86 -21.38
CA ALA A 64 7.01 -12.35 -22.36
C ALA A 64 8.43 -12.89 -22.13
N TYR A 65 8.88 -12.94 -20.88
CA TYR A 65 10.18 -13.52 -20.50
C TYR A 65 10.34 -14.96 -21.01
N TRP A 66 9.35 -15.82 -20.73
CA TRP A 66 9.40 -17.23 -21.14
C TRP A 66 9.37 -17.40 -22.65
N ASN A 67 8.60 -16.58 -23.37
CA ASN A 67 8.57 -16.57 -24.82
C ASN A 67 9.91 -16.13 -25.42
N LEU A 68 10.54 -15.09 -24.87
CA LEU A 68 11.84 -14.59 -25.34
C LEU A 68 12.99 -15.58 -25.08
N LEU A 69 12.95 -16.32 -23.96
CA LEU A 69 13.89 -17.40 -23.69
C LEU A 69 13.76 -18.55 -24.71
N ALA A 70 12.53 -18.99 -25.00
CA ALA A 70 12.27 -20.08 -25.92
C ALA A 70 12.75 -19.76 -27.35
N VAL A 71 12.57 -18.51 -27.80
CA VAL A 71 13.04 -18.04 -29.11
C VAL A 71 14.57 -18.10 -29.22
N ASN A 72 15.32 -17.93 -28.13
CA ASN A 72 16.77 -17.96 -28.17
C ASN A 72 17.36 -19.38 -28.09
N GLY A 73 16.73 -20.29 -27.34
CA GLY A 73 17.18 -21.69 -27.24
C GLY A 73 17.14 -22.44 -28.58
N ALA A 74 16.32 -21.99 -29.53
CA ALA A 74 16.15 -22.64 -30.82
C ALA A 74 17.16 -22.23 -31.91
N HIS A 75 18.05 -21.25 -31.68
CA HIS A 75 18.85 -20.61 -32.75
C HIS A 75 20.38 -20.64 -32.53
N ALA A 76 20.89 -21.48 -31.63
CA ALA A 76 22.32 -21.54 -31.30
C ALA A 76 23.24 -22.05 -32.44
N GLU A 77 22.71 -22.53 -33.58
CA GLU A 77 23.52 -23.24 -34.59
C GLU A 77 23.22 -22.89 -36.06
N ILE A 78 22.95 -21.62 -36.39
CA ILE A 78 23.03 -21.23 -37.81
C ILE A 78 24.49 -20.95 -38.14
N GLY A 79 25.19 -21.99 -38.59
CA GLY A 79 26.54 -21.88 -39.14
C GLY A 79 26.62 -20.90 -40.30
N PHE A 80 27.84 -20.49 -40.65
CA PHE A 80 28.11 -19.60 -41.77
C PHE A 80 27.43 -20.09 -43.06
N THR A 81 26.55 -19.27 -43.65
CA THR A 81 25.86 -19.58 -44.92
C THR A 81 26.27 -18.59 -45.99
N THR A 82 26.54 -19.09 -47.19
CA THR A 82 26.77 -18.28 -48.39
C THR A 82 25.50 -18.00 -49.17
N ASP A 83 24.37 -18.62 -48.79
CA ASP A 83 23.08 -18.38 -49.44
C ASP A 83 22.49 -17.03 -48.98
N ARG A 84 22.31 -16.13 -49.95
CA ARG A 84 21.80 -14.77 -49.73
C ARG A 84 20.36 -14.75 -49.18
N VAL A 85 19.51 -15.69 -49.58
CA VAL A 85 18.12 -15.76 -49.10
C VAL A 85 18.11 -16.18 -47.63
N VAL A 86 18.92 -17.18 -47.28
CA VAL A 86 19.09 -17.64 -45.90
C VAL A 86 19.68 -16.53 -45.03
N ALA A 87 20.73 -15.84 -45.50
CA ALA A 87 21.35 -14.73 -44.77
C ALA A 87 20.37 -13.56 -44.52
N ASN A 88 19.52 -13.23 -45.50
CA ASN A 88 18.50 -12.18 -45.35
C ASN A 88 17.43 -12.58 -44.33
N ASN A 89 16.96 -13.83 -44.35
CA ASN A 89 15.98 -14.34 -43.39
C ASN A 89 16.55 -14.34 -41.97
N VAL A 90 17.80 -14.77 -41.78
CA VAL A 90 18.50 -14.73 -40.49
C VAL A 90 18.62 -13.30 -39.97
N ALA A 91 19.02 -12.35 -40.83
CA ALA A 91 19.13 -10.94 -40.45
C ALA A 91 17.76 -10.34 -40.05
N TRP A 92 16.69 -10.68 -40.75
CA TRP A 92 15.34 -10.22 -40.42
C TRP A 92 14.85 -10.79 -39.08
N THR A 93 15.01 -12.09 -38.86
CA THR A 93 14.66 -12.75 -37.60
C THR A 93 15.45 -12.17 -36.42
N GLN A 94 16.76 -11.92 -36.60
CA GLN A 94 17.59 -11.29 -35.58
C GLN A 94 17.11 -9.87 -35.24
N ARG A 95 16.70 -9.07 -36.24
CA ARG A 95 16.13 -7.73 -36.00
C ARG A 95 14.82 -7.80 -35.25
N ALA A 96 13.91 -8.69 -35.66
CA ALA A 96 12.62 -8.88 -34.99
C ALA A 96 12.81 -9.28 -33.52
N ARG A 97 13.75 -10.20 -33.26
CA ARG A 97 14.14 -10.61 -31.91
C ARG A 97 14.73 -9.46 -31.10
N ASN A 98 15.71 -8.74 -31.65
CA ASN A 98 16.33 -7.60 -30.96
C ASN A 98 15.28 -6.54 -30.64
N HIS A 99 14.32 -6.31 -31.55
CA HIS A 99 13.21 -5.40 -31.32
C HIS A 99 12.27 -5.86 -30.19
N ALA A 100 11.95 -7.16 -30.12
CA ALA A 100 11.13 -7.71 -29.04
C ALA A 100 11.85 -7.59 -27.68
N LEU A 101 13.14 -7.92 -27.61
CA LEU A 101 13.96 -7.77 -26.41
C LEU A 101 14.08 -6.31 -25.97
N SER A 102 14.35 -5.39 -26.91
CA SER A 102 14.44 -3.96 -26.58
C SER A 102 13.10 -3.44 -26.06
N THR A 103 11.98 -3.88 -26.65
CA THR A 103 10.64 -3.48 -26.18
C THR A 103 10.37 -3.98 -24.77
N GLU A 104 10.75 -5.21 -24.45
CA GLU A 104 10.59 -5.75 -23.10
C GLU A 104 11.48 -5.01 -22.09
N ILE A 105 12.74 -4.72 -22.43
CA ILE A 105 13.63 -3.89 -21.59
C ILE A 105 12.99 -2.52 -21.30
N GLU A 106 12.43 -1.86 -22.31
CA GLU A 106 11.73 -0.58 -22.15
C GLU A 106 10.51 -0.70 -21.22
N ASN A 107 9.75 -1.79 -21.31
CA ASN A 107 8.61 -2.02 -20.41
C ASN A 107 9.07 -2.18 -18.96
N GLN A 108 10.15 -2.93 -18.72
CA GLN A 108 10.71 -3.11 -17.37
C GLN A 108 11.28 -1.81 -16.81
N VAL A 109 11.95 -1.00 -17.63
CA VAL A 109 12.41 0.36 -17.23
C VAL A 109 11.22 1.22 -16.81
N LYS A 110 10.14 1.26 -17.59
CA LYS A 110 8.93 2.02 -17.23
C LYS A 110 8.27 1.52 -15.94
N ALA A 111 8.25 0.21 -15.71
CA ALA A 111 7.73 -0.36 -14.47
C ALA A 111 8.56 0.07 -13.25
N LEU A 112 9.89 0.13 -13.40
CA LEU A 112 10.79 0.62 -12.35
C LEU A 112 10.64 2.13 -12.11
N GLU A 113 10.47 2.94 -13.16
CA GLU A 113 10.20 4.38 -13.04
C GLU A 113 8.87 4.64 -12.31
N GLN A 114 7.84 3.87 -12.60
CA GLN A 114 6.56 3.95 -11.89
C GLN A 114 6.73 3.53 -10.42
N ALA A 115 7.44 2.44 -10.17
CA ALA A 115 7.77 1.96 -8.83
C ALA A 115 8.54 3.02 -8.01
N ARG A 116 9.48 3.71 -8.65
CA ARG A 116 10.22 4.85 -8.05
C ARG A 116 9.28 5.97 -7.63
N ALA A 117 8.38 6.39 -8.51
CA ALA A 117 7.42 7.44 -8.20
C ALA A 117 6.54 7.05 -7.00
N GLU A 118 6.07 5.79 -6.94
CA GLU A 118 5.30 5.29 -5.81
C GLU A 118 6.10 5.22 -4.51
N LEU A 119 7.39 4.84 -4.57
CA LEU A 119 8.26 4.84 -3.39
C LEU A 119 8.47 6.25 -2.85
N GLU A 120 8.61 7.25 -3.72
CA GLU A 120 8.73 8.65 -3.29
C GLU A 120 7.46 9.15 -2.59
N GLU A 121 6.27 8.79 -3.09
CA GLU A 121 5.02 9.09 -2.38
C GLU A 121 4.95 8.38 -1.02
N LEU A 122 5.41 7.13 -0.94
CA LEU A 122 5.50 6.38 0.30
C LEU A 122 6.47 7.04 1.31
N LYS A 123 7.61 7.55 0.84
CA LYS A 123 8.58 8.31 1.67
C LYS A 123 7.97 9.61 2.19
N LYS A 124 7.30 10.39 1.33
CA LYS A 124 6.61 11.63 1.74
C LYS A 124 5.59 11.36 2.83
N LEU A 125 4.88 10.25 2.70
CA LEU A 125 3.88 9.81 3.65
C LEU A 125 4.48 9.34 4.98
N ALA A 126 5.60 8.60 4.97
CA ALA A 126 6.32 8.21 6.19
C ALA A 126 6.98 9.41 6.90
N ALA A 127 7.35 10.45 6.15
CA ALA A 127 7.91 11.68 6.70
C ALA A 127 6.87 12.59 7.37
N ARG A 128 5.56 12.29 7.27
CA ARG A 128 4.51 13.12 7.88
C ARG A 128 4.59 13.06 9.40
N PRO A 129 4.46 14.20 10.09
CA PRO A 129 4.57 14.25 11.53
C PRO A 129 3.36 13.57 12.20
N GLY A 130 3.62 13.11 13.42
CA GLY A 130 2.59 12.57 14.31
C GLY A 130 2.42 11.06 14.23
N LEU A 131 1.83 10.53 15.29
CA LEU A 131 1.62 9.10 15.44
C LEU A 131 0.42 8.64 14.59
N PRO A 132 0.57 7.65 13.68
CA PRO A 132 -0.55 7.11 12.93
C PRO A 132 -1.54 6.35 13.81
N VAL A 133 -2.81 6.72 13.72
CA VAL A 133 -3.93 6.05 14.39
C VAL A 133 -4.98 5.68 13.34
N VAL A 134 -5.12 4.39 13.08
CA VAL A 134 -6.01 3.86 12.05
C VAL A 134 -7.39 3.62 12.62
N TYR A 135 -8.40 4.24 12.01
CA TYR A 135 -9.79 4.11 12.42
C TYR A 135 -10.44 2.81 11.93
N ASP A 136 -11.26 2.24 12.80
CA ASP A 136 -12.32 1.29 12.47
C ASP A 136 -13.66 2.03 12.21
N THR A 137 -14.51 1.43 11.37
CA THR A 137 -15.89 1.84 11.10
C THR A 137 -16.70 2.00 12.39
N ASN A 138 -16.58 1.07 13.33
CA ASN A 138 -17.34 1.11 14.59
C ASN A 138 -17.00 2.36 15.43
N MET A 139 -15.75 2.82 15.36
CA MET A 139 -15.32 4.01 16.09
C MET A 139 -16.05 5.27 15.59
N LEU A 140 -16.21 5.42 14.27
CA LEU A 140 -16.92 6.56 13.69
C LEU A 140 -18.43 6.53 13.98
N ASN A 141 -19.03 5.34 14.05
CA ASN A 141 -20.45 5.17 14.34
C ASN A 141 -20.78 5.49 15.81
N HIS A 142 -20.05 4.89 16.74
CA HIS A 142 -20.46 4.81 18.15
C HIS A 142 -19.77 5.81 19.08
N TRP A 143 -18.69 6.45 18.63
CA TRP A 143 -17.90 7.36 19.47
C TRP A 143 -17.98 8.80 18.99
N GLN A 144 -17.52 9.73 19.83
CA GLN A 144 -17.41 11.15 19.52
C GLN A 144 -16.65 11.40 18.21
N GLN A 145 -16.90 12.56 17.58
CA GLN A 145 -16.23 12.89 16.33
C GLN A 145 -14.71 13.04 16.57
N PRO A 146 -13.87 12.65 15.60
CA PRO A 146 -12.41 12.74 15.71
C PRO A 146 -11.87 14.09 16.23
N GLY A 147 -12.50 15.19 15.81
CA GLY A 147 -12.12 16.56 16.21
C GLY A 147 -12.50 16.94 17.64
N ASP A 148 -13.50 16.28 18.24
CA ASP A 148 -13.95 16.59 19.60
C ASP A 148 -13.07 15.92 20.66
N ILE A 149 -12.38 14.83 20.31
CA ILE A 149 -11.55 14.03 21.21
C ILE A 149 -10.22 14.74 21.52
N LEU A 150 -9.87 14.81 22.80
CA LEU A 150 -8.56 15.29 23.27
C LEU A 150 -7.53 14.16 23.23
N TRP A 151 -6.98 13.90 22.05
CA TRP A 151 -6.05 12.78 21.79
C TRP A 151 -4.84 12.73 22.73
N ARG A 152 -4.31 13.90 23.12
CA ARG A 152 -3.21 13.99 24.09
C ARG A 152 -3.57 13.36 25.44
N ASP A 153 -4.81 13.50 25.88
CA ASP A 153 -5.27 12.92 27.15
C ASP A 153 -5.54 11.43 27.02
N VAL A 154 -6.06 10.98 25.88
CA VAL A 154 -6.22 9.54 25.55
C VAL A 154 -4.87 8.82 25.63
N PHE A 155 -3.83 9.35 24.97
CA PHE A 155 -2.49 8.75 25.02
C PHE A 155 -1.84 8.86 26.39
N ARG A 156 -2.02 9.99 27.09
CA ARG A 156 -1.49 10.16 28.45
C ARG A 156 -2.07 9.13 29.42
N ALA A 157 -3.37 8.83 29.31
CA ALA A 157 -4.00 7.79 30.13
C ALA A 157 -3.38 6.40 29.89
N GLN A 158 -2.90 6.16 28.66
CA GLN A 158 -2.17 4.94 28.27
C GLN A 158 -0.65 5.02 28.53
N ARG A 159 -0.21 6.06 29.24
CA ARG A 159 1.21 6.33 29.58
C ARG A 159 2.10 6.60 28.36
N GLU A 160 1.51 7.01 27.24
CA GLU A 160 2.24 7.45 26.05
C GLU A 160 2.26 8.97 25.98
N ARG A 161 3.42 9.55 25.65
CA ARG A 161 3.58 11.00 25.43
C ARG A 161 3.69 11.26 23.94
N ILE A 162 2.53 11.45 23.31
CA ILE A 162 2.42 11.73 21.89
C ILE A 162 2.07 13.21 21.70
N PRO A 163 2.96 14.02 21.09
CA PRO A 163 2.68 15.44 20.85
C PRO A 163 1.67 15.62 19.71
N ASP A 164 1.88 14.89 18.61
CA ASP A 164 1.11 15.00 17.39
C ASP A 164 0.47 13.66 17.03
N THR A 165 -0.81 13.68 16.68
CA THR A 165 -1.61 12.51 16.31
C THR A 165 -2.07 12.64 14.87
N ARG A 166 -1.83 11.61 14.08
CA ARG A 166 -2.26 11.53 12.68
C ARG A 166 -3.35 10.49 12.56
N LEU A 167 -4.58 10.93 12.43
CA LEU A 167 -5.75 10.07 12.29
C LEU A 167 -5.86 9.64 10.83
N VAL A 168 -5.87 8.34 10.60
CA VAL A 168 -5.94 7.74 9.28
C VAL A 168 -7.25 6.97 9.17
N ILE A 169 -8.06 7.31 8.18
CA ILE A 169 -9.28 6.58 7.84
C ILE A 169 -9.01 5.76 6.58
N PRO A 170 -8.95 4.42 6.65
CA PRO A 170 -8.89 3.60 5.45
C PRO A 170 -10.11 3.84 4.56
N LEU A 171 -9.92 3.90 3.24
CA LEU A 171 -11.02 4.03 2.28
C LEU A 171 -12.09 2.94 2.48
N ARG A 172 -11.68 1.74 2.89
CA ARG A 172 -12.58 0.63 3.22
C ARG A 172 -13.59 0.96 4.32
N VAL A 173 -13.22 1.80 5.29
CA VAL A 173 -14.13 2.28 6.33
C VAL A 173 -15.20 3.17 5.73
N ILE A 174 -14.85 4.02 4.77
CA ILE A 174 -15.82 4.86 4.06
C ILE A 174 -16.79 3.98 3.26
N ASP A 175 -16.28 2.99 2.52
CA ASP A 175 -17.11 2.02 1.79
C ASP A 175 -18.08 1.26 2.72
N GLU A 176 -17.65 0.96 3.95
CA GLU A 176 -18.50 0.30 4.93
C GLU A 176 -19.58 1.23 5.50
N LEU A 177 -19.23 2.48 5.83
CA LEU A 177 -20.20 3.49 6.25
C LEU A 177 -21.25 3.73 5.18
N ASP A 178 -20.87 3.81 3.91
CA ASP A 178 -21.81 3.99 2.80
C ASP A 178 -22.75 2.78 2.67
N ARG A 179 -22.21 1.56 2.78
CA ARG A 179 -23.04 0.34 2.80
C ARG A 179 -24.00 0.32 3.98
N GLN A 180 -23.59 0.75 5.17
CA GLN A 180 -24.44 0.82 6.35
C GLN A 180 -25.52 1.90 6.24
N LYS A 181 -25.24 3.02 5.55
CA LYS A 181 -26.19 4.11 5.29
C LYS A 181 -27.35 3.67 4.39
N TYR A 182 -27.07 2.87 3.35
CA TYR A 182 -28.06 2.41 2.37
C TYR A 182 -28.54 0.96 2.57
N GLY A 183 -27.95 0.23 3.52
CA GLY A 183 -28.25 -1.17 3.78
C GLY A 183 -29.58 -1.40 4.50
N PRO A 184 -30.10 -2.64 4.49
CA PRO A 184 -31.35 -3.02 5.16
C PRO A 184 -31.27 -3.01 6.70
N SER A 185 -30.12 -2.65 7.27
CA SER A 185 -29.84 -2.62 8.70
C SER A 185 -30.73 -1.61 9.43
N SER A 186 -31.15 -1.95 10.66
CA SER A 186 -32.00 -1.13 11.55
C SER A 186 -31.67 0.36 11.51
N GLY A 187 -32.70 1.22 11.37
CA GLY A 187 -32.56 2.65 11.05
C GLY A 187 -31.70 3.51 11.99
N ASP A 188 -31.33 3.04 13.17
CA ASP A 188 -30.39 3.73 14.05
C ASP A 188 -28.93 3.64 13.56
N LEU A 189 -28.48 2.46 13.10
CA LEU A 189 -27.14 2.29 12.54
C LEU A 189 -26.97 3.10 11.25
N ALA A 190 -27.96 3.06 10.36
CA ALA A 190 -27.96 3.86 9.13
C ALA A 190 -27.88 5.37 9.42
N ARG A 191 -28.56 5.84 10.48
CA ARG A 191 -28.49 7.25 10.92
C ARG A 191 -27.11 7.61 11.48
N LYS A 192 -26.48 6.71 12.24
CA LYS A 192 -25.13 6.87 12.78
C LYS A 192 -24.10 6.94 11.64
N ALA A 193 -24.16 6.01 10.68
CA ALA A 193 -23.32 6.00 9.49
C ALA A 193 -23.50 7.26 8.64
N ALA A 194 -24.74 7.70 8.39
CA ALA A 194 -25.03 8.94 7.67
C ALA A 194 -24.45 10.18 8.39
N THR A 195 -24.42 10.16 9.72
CA THR A 195 -23.83 11.24 10.52
C THR A 195 -22.31 11.24 10.42
N ALA A 196 -21.67 10.07 10.45
CA ALA A 196 -20.24 9.93 10.23
C ALA A 196 -19.84 10.40 8.83
N ILE A 197 -20.56 9.99 7.79
CA ILE A 197 -20.29 10.43 6.41
C ILE A 197 -20.41 11.95 6.27
N ARG A 198 -21.49 12.56 6.77
CA ARG A 198 -21.64 14.03 6.73
C ARG A 198 -20.52 14.76 7.46
N TYR A 199 -20.01 14.18 8.55
CA TYR A 199 -18.85 14.72 9.24
C TYR A 199 -17.61 14.67 8.35
N LEU A 200 -17.32 13.51 7.74
CA LEU A 200 -16.18 13.33 6.85
C LEU A 200 -16.26 14.24 5.61
N GLU A 201 -17.41 14.34 4.96
CA GLU A 201 -17.66 15.25 3.83
C GLU A 201 -17.40 16.71 4.20
N ARG A 202 -17.76 17.13 5.43
CA ARG A 202 -17.51 18.49 5.91
C ARG A 202 -16.03 18.74 6.16
N VAL A 203 -15.34 17.81 6.80
CA VAL A 203 -13.92 17.96 7.18
C VAL A 203 -13.00 17.84 5.96
N LEU A 204 -13.25 16.86 5.10
CA LEU A 204 -12.44 16.55 3.92
C LEU A 204 -12.87 17.34 2.68
N ARG A 205 -13.66 18.41 2.86
CA ARG A 205 -14.14 19.23 1.76
C ARG A 205 -12.95 19.79 0.97
N ASP A 206 -13.02 19.64 -0.35
CA ASP A 206 -12.01 20.10 -1.32
C ASP A 206 -10.62 19.44 -1.13
N ARG A 207 -10.56 18.28 -0.47
CA ARG A 207 -9.32 17.52 -0.25
C ARG A 207 -9.28 16.27 -1.10
N GLN A 208 -8.10 16.02 -1.66
CA GLN A 208 -7.85 14.75 -2.34
C GLN A 208 -7.55 13.65 -1.30
N PRO A 209 -7.89 12.39 -1.61
CA PRO A 209 -7.45 11.27 -0.78
C PRO A 209 -5.93 11.29 -0.60
N GLY A 210 -5.46 11.00 0.61
CA GLY A 210 -4.05 11.13 0.97
C GLY A 210 -3.62 12.55 1.37
N GLU A 211 -4.45 13.59 1.26
CA GLU A 211 -4.16 14.89 1.86
C GLU A 211 -4.60 14.95 3.33
N SER A 212 -3.76 15.53 4.18
CA SER A 212 -4.06 15.72 5.59
C SER A 212 -4.83 17.01 5.84
N VAL A 213 -5.88 16.93 6.63
CA VAL A 213 -6.65 18.06 7.17
C VAL A 213 -6.30 18.28 8.62
N HIS A 214 -6.07 19.52 8.99
CA HIS A 214 -5.89 19.89 10.39
C HIS A 214 -7.26 19.94 11.09
N LEU A 215 -7.42 19.13 12.15
CA LEU A 215 -8.64 19.14 12.96
C LEU A 215 -8.53 20.10 14.14
N ARG A 216 -7.37 20.08 14.82
CA ARG A 216 -7.04 20.85 16.01
C ARG A 216 -5.54 20.76 16.28
N ASP A 217 -5.03 21.59 17.19
CA ASP A 217 -3.61 21.61 17.57
C ASP A 217 -3.06 20.19 17.85
N GLY A 218 -2.07 19.79 17.06
CA GLY A 218 -1.43 18.47 17.14
C GLY A 218 -2.28 17.30 16.65
N VAL A 219 -3.36 17.53 15.88
CA VAL A 219 -4.18 16.44 15.32
C VAL A 219 -4.53 16.69 13.86
N THR A 220 -4.16 15.74 13.02
CA THR A 220 -4.51 15.71 11.60
C THR A 220 -5.42 14.54 11.27
N LEU A 221 -6.20 14.65 10.19
CA LEU A 221 -7.05 13.60 9.66
C LEU A 221 -6.76 13.44 8.17
N GLU A 222 -6.64 12.22 7.69
CA GLU A 222 -6.49 11.91 6.28
C GLU A 222 -7.21 10.60 5.92
N VAL A 223 -7.51 10.45 4.64
CA VAL A 223 -8.05 9.21 4.09
C VAL A 223 -6.91 8.44 3.41
N TRP A 224 -6.75 7.18 3.78
CA TRP A 224 -5.81 6.28 3.15
C TRP A 224 -6.47 5.52 2.02
N VAL A 225 -5.96 5.66 0.80
CA VAL A 225 -6.39 4.87 -0.35
C VAL A 225 -5.47 3.67 -0.46
N ASP A 226 -5.98 2.51 -0.05
CA ASP A 226 -5.33 1.25 -0.37
C ASP A 226 -5.66 0.86 -1.81
N THR A 227 -4.65 0.41 -2.56
CA THR A 227 -4.77 0.00 -3.96
C THR A 227 -5.09 -1.47 -4.13
N ASP A 228 -5.03 -2.27 -3.06
CA ASP A 228 -4.73 -3.70 -3.21
C ASP A 228 -5.92 -4.67 -3.09
N ASP A 229 -7.03 -4.30 -2.44
CA ASP A 229 -8.13 -5.27 -2.25
C ASP A 229 -9.47 -4.60 -1.92
N ARG A 230 -10.46 -4.72 -2.81
CA ARG A 230 -11.85 -4.32 -2.56
C ARG A 230 -12.78 -5.49 -2.23
N GLY A 231 -12.30 -6.74 -2.34
CA GLY A 231 -13.11 -7.96 -2.27
C GLY A 231 -13.02 -8.74 -0.96
N GLY A 232 -12.00 -8.49 -0.14
CA GLY A 232 -11.74 -9.22 1.12
C GLY A 232 -12.54 -8.77 2.36
N ASP A 233 -12.25 -9.46 3.47
CA ASP A 233 -12.68 -9.13 4.83
C ASP A 233 -12.28 -7.69 5.18
N ALA A 234 -13.27 -6.85 5.53
CA ALA A 234 -13.06 -5.42 5.80
C ALA A 234 -12.12 -5.21 6.99
N ASP A 235 -12.23 -6.03 8.03
CA ASP A 235 -11.39 -5.93 9.21
C ASP A 235 -9.93 -6.19 8.84
N LEU A 236 -9.70 -7.21 8.01
CA LEU A 236 -8.35 -7.54 7.56
C LEU A 236 -7.75 -6.44 6.69
N SER A 237 -8.55 -5.78 5.83
CA SER A 237 -8.11 -4.60 5.07
C SER A 237 -7.71 -3.44 5.98
N ILE A 238 -8.48 -3.15 7.03
CA ILE A 238 -8.16 -2.10 8.01
C ILE A 238 -6.86 -2.44 8.75
N LEU A 239 -6.71 -3.69 9.20
CA LEU A 239 -5.49 -4.14 9.89
C LEU A 239 -4.26 -4.16 8.98
N ARG A 240 -4.42 -4.46 7.69
CA ARG A 240 -3.34 -4.35 6.69
C ARG A 240 -2.87 -2.90 6.55
N CYS A 241 -3.80 -1.95 6.44
CA CYS A 241 -3.47 -0.52 6.42
C CYS A 241 -2.66 -0.11 7.66
N ALA A 242 -3.06 -0.60 8.84
CA ALA A 242 -2.32 -0.36 10.07
C ALA A 242 -0.93 -1.01 10.08
N ALA A 243 -0.79 -2.23 9.57
CA ALA A 243 0.50 -2.91 9.44
C ALA A 243 1.44 -2.21 8.47
N ASP A 244 0.93 -1.69 7.35
CA ASP A 244 1.71 -0.91 6.40
C ASP A 244 2.23 0.37 7.06
N LEU A 245 1.38 1.09 7.79
CA LEU A 245 1.79 2.27 8.55
C LEU A 245 2.77 1.95 9.69
N ASP A 246 2.60 0.81 10.36
CA ASP A 246 3.51 0.36 11.41
C ASP A 246 4.91 0.08 10.86
N ASN A 247 4.99 -0.62 9.72
CA ASN A 247 6.25 -0.90 9.02
C ASN A 247 6.98 0.38 8.58
N LEU A 248 6.23 1.43 8.19
CA LEU A 248 6.82 2.71 7.81
C LEU A 248 7.38 3.51 8.99
N HIS A 249 6.95 3.22 10.22
CA HIS A 249 7.36 3.95 11.42
C HIS A 249 7.96 3.01 12.48
N PRO A 250 9.09 2.34 12.21
CA PRO A 250 9.61 1.28 13.10
C PRO A 250 9.92 1.75 14.53
N ALA A 251 10.21 3.04 14.73
CA ALA A 251 10.50 3.59 16.05
C ALA A 251 9.25 3.80 16.91
N THR A 252 8.16 4.27 16.31
CA THR A 252 6.93 4.60 17.03
C THR A 252 5.88 3.53 16.87
N GLY A 253 5.69 3.02 15.65
CA GLY A 253 4.65 2.12 15.20
C GLY A 253 3.34 2.83 14.88
N ALA A 254 2.32 2.09 14.48
CA ALA A 254 0.95 2.56 14.29
C ALA A 254 0.01 2.00 15.37
N ARG A 255 -1.12 2.67 15.59
CA ARG A 255 -2.17 2.22 16.53
C ARG A 255 -3.44 1.93 15.74
N VAL A 256 -4.07 0.79 16.00
CA VAL A 256 -5.44 0.52 15.55
C VAL A 256 -6.38 1.09 16.60
N LEU A 257 -7.32 1.95 16.19
CA LEU A 257 -8.37 2.45 17.06
C LEU A 257 -9.61 1.57 16.88
N THR A 258 -9.90 0.75 17.88
CA THR A 258 -11.08 -0.11 17.89
C THR A 258 -11.51 -0.43 19.32
N ASP A 259 -12.79 -0.70 19.49
CA ASP A 259 -13.39 -1.27 20.71
C ASP A 259 -13.87 -2.70 20.49
N ASP A 260 -13.74 -3.24 19.28
CA ASP A 260 -14.14 -4.60 18.95
C ASP A 260 -13.12 -5.63 19.45
N VAL A 261 -13.59 -6.62 20.21
CA VAL A 261 -12.73 -7.66 20.79
C VAL A 261 -12.09 -8.53 19.71
N GLY A 262 -12.82 -8.86 18.64
CA GLY A 262 -12.30 -9.67 17.54
C GLY A 262 -11.21 -8.94 16.78
N MET A 263 -11.43 -7.67 16.44
CA MET A 263 -10.44 -6.82 15.78
C MET A 263 -9.20 -6.64 16.66
N ARG A 264 -9.36 -6.47 17.98
CA ARG A 264 -8.24 -6.44 18.94
C ARG A 264 -7.38 -7.71 18.92
N LEU A 265 -8.02 -8.88 18.96
CA LEU A 265 -7.29 -10.16 18.95
C LEU A 265 -6.51 -10.34 17.65
N ARG A 266 -7.11 -9.99 16.50
CA ARG A 266 -6.44 -10.04 15.20
C ARG A 266 -5.30 -9.03 15.10
N ALA A 267 -5.48 -7.81 15.61
CA ALA A 267 -4.42 -6.80 15.68
C ALA A 267 -3.22 -7.31 16.49
N HIS A 268 -3.46 -7.92 17.65
CA HIS A 268 -2.40 -8.52 18.47
C HIS A 268 -1.70 -9.68 17.77
N GLN A 269 -2.42 -10.52 17.02
CA GLN A 269 -1.82 -11.59 16.22
C GLN A 269 -0.85 -11.04 15.15
N LEU A 270 -1.12 -9.84 14.64
CA LEU A 270 -0.26 -9.13 13.69
C LEU A 270 0.83 -8.28 14.36
N GLY A 271 0.94 -8.30 15.70
CA GLY A 271 1.90 -7.49 16.45
C GLY A 271 1.56 -6.01 16.55
N LEU A 272 0.34 -5.61 16.16
CA LEU A 272 -0.10 -4.22 16.15
C LEU A 272 -0.53 -3.75 17.55
N LYS A 273 -0.30 -2.48 17.84
CA LYS A 273 -0.79 -1.81 19.04
C LYS A 273 -2.23 -1.36 18.85
N VAL A 274 -3.04 -1.47 19.90
CA VAL A 274 -4.44 -1.05 19.88
C VAL A 274 -4.66 0.07 20.89
N VAL A 275 -5.46 1.06 20.50
CA VAL A 275 -5.94 2.15 21.35
C VAL A 275 -7.45 2.01 21.47
N CYS A 276 -7.94 2.02 22.71
CA CYS A 276 -9.36 2.12 23.01
C CYS A 276 -9.65 3.51 23.59
N LEU A 277 -10.81 4.07 23.25
CA LEU A 277 -11.26 5.33 23.84
C LEU A 277 -11.92 5.06 25.21
N PRO A 278 -11.72 5.94 26.21
CA PRO A 278 -12.48 5.87 27.46
C PRO A 278 -13.98 6.03 27.24
N GLU A 279 -14.84 5.27 27.94
CA GLU A 279 -16.30 5.25 27.76
C GLU A 279 -16.96 6.64 27.76
N ALA A 280 -16.39 7.63 28.46
CA ALA A 280 -16.85 9.01 28.44
C ALA A 280 -16.92 9.64 27.02
N HIS A 281 -16.18 9.09 26.05
CA HIS A 281 -16.20 9.51 24.65
C HIS A 281 -17.23 8.77 23.80
N ARG A 282 -17.99 7.83 24.36
CA ARG A 282 -19.03 7.10 23.65
C ARG A 282 -20.26 8.00 23.43
N LYS A 283 -20.90 7.89 22.27
CA LYS A 283 -22.16 8.61 22.00
C LYS A 283 -23.28 8.01 22.85
N LYS A 284 -24.07 8.89 23.49
CA LYS A 284 -25.29 8.51 24.22
C LYS A 284 -26.29 7.78 23.30
N GLY A 285 -26.96 6.73 23.80
CA GLY A 285 -27.91 5.93 23.02
C GLY A 285 -27.23 4.81 22.22
N THR A 286 -26.21 4.18 22.81
CA THR A 286 -25.63 2.94 22.28
C THR A 286 -25.94 1.79 23.25
N ALA A 287 -26.15 0.58 22.74
CA ALA A 287 -26.86 -0.54 23.40
C ALA A 287 -26.32 -1.01 24.78
N LEU A 288 -25.23 -0.44 25.29
CA LEU A 288 -24.71 -0.70 26.65
C LEU A 288 -25.20 0.31 27.70
N ASP A 289 -25.84 1.41 27.29
CA ASP A 289 -26.53 2.33 28.23
C ASP A 289 -27.78 1.67 28.89
N GLU A 290 -28.17 0.47 28.45
CA GLU A 290 -29.33 -0.28 28.96
C GLU A 290 -28.98 -1.35 30.00
N VAL A 291 -27.70 -1.57 30.31
CA VAL A 291 -27.32 -2.48 31.40
C VAL A 291 -27.11 -1.64 32.67
N PRO A 292 -28.00 -1.73 33.68
CA PRO A 292 -27.81 -1.02 34.93
C PRO A 292 -26.53 -1.50 35.63
N PRO A 293 -25.83 -0.63 36.37
CA PRO A 293 -24.67 -1.04 37.15
C PRO A 293 -25.08 -2.15 38.12
N GLN A 294 -24.33 -3.26 38.12
CA GLN A 294 -24.37 -4.27 39.17
C GLN A 294 -23.55 -3.82 40.37
#